data_AF-A0A9E2GWV9-F1
#
_entry.id   AF-A0A9E2GWV9-F1
#
_cell.length_a   1.000
_cell.length_b   1.000
_cell.length_c   1.000
_cell.angle_alpha   90.00
_cell.angle_beta   90.00
_cell.angle_gamma   90.00
#
_symmetry.space_group_name_H-M   'P 1'
#
loop_
_entity.id
_entity.type
_entity.pdbx_description
1 polymer ?
#
loop_
_entity_poly.entity_id
_entity_poly.type
_entity_poly.pdbx_seq_one_letter_code
_entity_poly.pdbx_strand_id
1 'polypeptide(L)'
;MRHLLLPSALLIVLSAACSQVFPWDNSPRCGNGVVENGEDCDGRQFAETQKTNCISYGYNQTPVGCGADCRIDLAPCIAAGKCGDGVFNEGFEECESLFSGQLDCPGPRYNGGQYLCSNYCGIDLSPCRFCGDGIVSPEDGELVDVDYQTCTGAGYFGGVMTTTDCRTASDRYCGDYRLYPVGVNLAVPRLVPVDDTSFVLTGTVQGASAPSCPALNPIYRTDSYSSDTYLVGYQYTGCEGNFLAAIPAAGPVQILDTDLGSFSVQELWATQDAIALLRREWTYGQHDLIFVTPDGQWLHGYPVFNSPDSHPPVGTLVSPDTLGIWSFSGAERSLELTSYSMANQELLGAASGTLPLMAQWNRMDADGVFFADPLGDGDWLLQVDYEPNPVTSFMGKTSTTPTDLTFDAFHPMESTMRAQLHREADPVSRQLTLLWTTYPGDGTSTLHRGVWSFDGVKLGQTDWPMPERHQVEALWPHDDGGWIIVGRALLSSLAETNVSPCAASSPAYGYPHFFIARVGDDGEVTGLSTFYSPAIPLRDSEYLVDNVFSDYVVSNLTPRYFRTPSGGVYAYGVYNRSRFFCSPQEPPTTKDDLPVHAFGLYLVRLVVGP
;
A
#
# COMPACT_ATOMS: atom_id res chain seq x y z
N MET A 1 -64.29 9.22 53.93
CA MET A 1 -64.15 8.30 52.79
C MET A 1 -62.79 7.63 52.93
N ARG A 2 -62.80 6.29 53.01
CA ARG A 2 -61.72 5.37 53.44
C ARG A 2 -60.44 5.55 52.59
N HIS A 3 -59.27 5.84 53.18
CA HIS A 3 -58.30 4.97 53.90
C HIS A 3 -57.59 3.98 52.96
N LEU A 4 -56.28 3.75 52.99
CA LEU A 4 -55.14 4.28 53.74
C LEU A 4 -53.87 3.78 53.01
N LEU A 5 -52.78 4.52 53.11
CA LEU A 5 -51.43 4.16 52.66
C LEU A 5 -50.89 2.92 53.41
N LEU A 6 -50.26 2.00 52.66
CA LEU A 6 -49.37 0.95 53.18
C LEU A 6 -47.95 1.52 53.31
N PRO A 7 -47.20 1.09 54.35
CA PRO A 7 -45.91 0.50 54.01
C PRO A 7 -45.47 -0.67 54.91
N SER A 8 -44.37 -1.28 54.46
CA SER A 8 -43.33 -1.97 55.24
C SER A 8 -43.50 -3.43 55.60
N ALA A 9 -42.64 -4.22 54.94
CA ALA A 9 -42.25 -5.59 55.26
C ALA A 9 -41.47 -5.70 56.59
N LEU A 10 -41.57 -6.84 57.30
CA LEU A 10 -40.42 -7.56 57.86
C LEU A 10 -40.75 -8.95 58.49
N LEU A 11 -40.05 -9.97 57.97
CA LEU A 11 -39.43 -11.18 58.56
C LEU A 11 -40.15 -12.21 59.48
N ILE A 12 -40.23 -13.44 58.92
CA ILE A 12 -39.70 -14.77 59.36
C ILE A 12 -40.19 -15.44 60.66
N VAL A 13 -40.79 -16.64 60.52
CA VAL A 13 -40.44 -17.87 61.29
C VAL A 13 -40.63 -19.13 60.41
N LEU A 14 -39.64 -20.04 60.45
CA LEU A 14 -39.59 -21.40 59.86
C LEU A 14 -40.68 -22.35 60.41
N SER A 15 -41.22 -23.24 59.57
CA SER A 15 -41.36 -24.67 59.90
C SER A 15 -41.66 -25.52 58.66
N ALA A 16 -40.94 -26.62 58.56
CA ALA A 16 -41.06 -27.63 57.52
C ALA A 16 -42.29 -28.52 57.73
N ALA A 17 -42.98 -28.89 56.65
CA ALA A 17 -43.26 -30.29 56.27
C ALA A 17 -44.16 -30.36 55.02
N CYS A 18 -43.49 -30.63 53.90
CA CYS A 18 -43.84 -31.54 52.81
C CYS A 18 -45.24 -32.20 52.81
N SER A 19 -45.99 -32.05 51.71
CA SER A 19 -46.50 -33.17 50.88
C SER A 19 -47.49 -32.66 49.82
N GLN A 20 -46.97 -32.19 48.69
CA GLN A 20 -47.68 -32.28 47.41
C GLN A 20 -46.65 -32.75 46.39
N VAL A 21 -46.55 -34.07 46.27
CA VAL A 21 -45.79 -34.77 45.25
C VAL A 21 -46.45 -34.44 43.91
N PHE A 22 -45.89 -33.50 43.14
CA PHE A 22 -45.90 -33.63 41.70
C PHE A 22 -44.64 -34.43 41.35
N PRO A 23 -44.76 -35.60 40.71
CA PRO A 23 -43.59 -36.35 40.30
C PRO A 23 -42.97 -35.58 39.13
N TRP A 24 -42.00 -34.72 39.43
CA TRP A 24 -40.94 -34.45 38.46
C TRP A 24 -40.15 -35.76 38.39
N ASP A 25 -40.60 -36.62 37.49
CA ASP A 25 -39.78 -37.68 36.96
C ASP A 25 -38.57 -37.00 36.29
N ASN A 26 -37.53 -36.73 37.08
CA ASN A 26 -36.22 -36.25 36.62
C ASN A 26 -35.42 -37.39 35.92
N SER A 27 -36.09 -38.45 35.48
CA SER A 27 -35.47 -39.41 34.58
C SER A 27 -35.37 -38.73 33.21
N PRO A 28 -34.19 -38.76 32.55
CA PRO A 28 -34.01 -38.20 31.21
C PRO A 28 -35.12 -38.68 30.28
N ARG A 29 -35.80 -37.75 29.60
CA ARG A 29 -36.93 -38.03 28.71
C ARG A 29 -36.61 -37.55 27.30
N CYS A 30 -36.22 -38.51 26.49
CA CYS A 30 -35.97 -38.25 25.09
C CYS A 30 -37.16 -37.62 24.35
N GLY A 31 -36.89 -36.55 23.60
CA GLY A 31 -37.86 -35.87 22.75
C GLY A 31 -38.59 -34.72 23.44
N ASN A 32 -38.08 -34.23 24.57
CA ASN A 32 -38.63 -33.10 25.33
C ASN A 32 -38.05 -31.74 24.91
N GLY A 33 -37.07 -31.74 24.00
CA GLY A 33 -36.41 -30.56 23.45
C GLY A 33 -35.25 -30.01 24.29
N VAL A 34 -34.81 -30.72 25.32
CA VAL A 34 -33.69 -30.36 26.21
C VAL A 34 -32.75 -31.54 26.30
N VAL A 35 -31.45 -31.33 26.03
CA VAL A 35 -30.44 -32.39 26.14
C VAL A 35 -30.13 -32.65 27.61
N GLU A 36 -30.44 -33.84 28.08
CA GLU A 36 -30.23 -34.27 29.47
C GLU A 36 -29.03 -35.22 29.62
N ASN A 37 -28.60 -35.48 30.87
CA ASN A 37 -27.44 -36.33 31.13
C ASN A 37 -27.67 -37.77 30.64
N GLY A 38 -26.90 -38.19 29.64
CA GLY A 38 -26.98 -39.52 29.00
C GLY A 38 -27.57 -39.50 27.59
N GLU A 39 -28.10 -38.36 27.16
CA GLU A 39 -28.57 -38.12 25.79
C GLU A 39 -27.46 -37.53 24.93
N ASP A 40 -27.36 -37.99 23.68
CA ASP A 40 -26.44 -37.41 22.70
C ASP A 40 -27.10 -36.22 21.97
N CYS A 41 -28.43 -36.22 21.91
CA CYS A 41 -29.26 -35.19 21.28
C CYS A 41 -30.70 -35.26 21.78
N ASP A 42 -31.48 -34.18 21.62
CA ASP A 42 -32.94 -34.17 21.75
C ASP A 42 -33.56 -33.33 20.62
N GLY A 43 -34.16 -34.01 19.65
CA GLY A 43 -34.74 -33.38 18.47
C GLY A 43 -33.69 -32.71 17.58
N ARG A 44 -33.60 -31.37 17.64
CA ARG A 44 -32.58 -30.58 16.92
C ARG A 44 -31.48 -30.04 17.84
N GLN A 45 -31.56 -30.31 19.14
CA GLN A 45 -30.56 -29.95 20.13
C GLN A 45 -29.54 -31.10 20.24
N PHE A 46 -28.26 -30.78 20.29
CA PHE A 46 -27.19 -31.77 20.40
C PHE A 46 -26.36 -31.47 21.64
N ALA A 47 -25.88 -32.52 22.32
CA ALA A 47 -24.91 -32.34 23.38
C ALA A 47 -23.64 -31.67 22.82
N GLU A 48 -23.00 -30.81 23.61
CA GLU A 48 -21.77 -30.10 23.21
C GLU A 48 -20.62 -31.05 22.80
N THR A 49 -20.67 -32.30 23.29
CA THR A 49 -19.70 -33.35 22.97
C THR A 49 -19.93 -34.01 21.60
N GLN A 50 -21.05 -33.74 20.93
CA GLN A 50 -21.45 -34.40 19.70
C GLN A 50 -21.27 -33.50 18.48
N LYS A 51 -20.97 -34.13 17.34
CA LYS A 51 -20.89 -33.45 16.06
C LYS A 51 -22.29 -33.29 15.47
N THR A 52 -22.61 -32.10 14.98
CA THR A 52 -23.95 -31.73 14.50
C THR A 52 -24.12 -31.82 12.97
N ASN A 53 -23.04 -32.12 12.25
CA ASN A 53 -23.02 -32.24 10.80
C ASN A 53 -22.46 -33.59 10.34
N CYS A 54 -23.01 -34.12 9.25
CA CYS A 54 -22.64 -35.44 8.71
C CYS A 54 -21.21 -35.48 8.14
N ILE A 55 -20.65 -34.33 7.73
CA ILE A 55 -19.26 -34.22 7.26
C ILE A 55 -18.24 -34.56 8.35
N SER A 56 -18.54 -34.22 9.61
CA SER A 56 -17.67 -34.62 10.74
C SER A 56 -17.69 -36.12 11.02
N TYR A 57 -18.64 -36.86 10.43
CA TYR A 57 -18.73 -38.32 10.48
C TYR A 57 -18.26 -39.00 9.18
N GLY A 58 -17.76 -38.25 8.19
CA GLY A 58 -17.26 -38.79 6.92
C GLY A 58 -18.34 -39.04 5.85
N TYR A 59 -19.48 -38.36 5.94
CA TYR A 59 -20.57 -38.40 4.96
C TYR A 59 -20.79 -37.02 4.32
N ASN A 60 -21.65 -36.93 3.31
CA ASN A 60 -21.97 -35.66 2.63
C ASN A 60 -22.69 -34.65 3.56
N GLN A 61 -22.62 -33.35 3.24
CA GLN A 61 -23.05 -32.25 4.14
C GLN A 61 -24.58 -32.17 4.35
N THR A 62 -25.11 -33.03 5.23
CA THR A 62 -26.48 -32.93 5.76
C THR A 62 -26.49 -32.78 7.27
N PRO A 63 -27.60 -32.31 7.87
CA PRO A 63 -27.79 -32.37 9.32
C PRO A 63 -27.79 -33.82 9.81
N VAL A 64 -27.16 -34.04 10.96
CA VAL A 64 -27.22 -35.33 11.68
C VAL A 64 -28.62 -35.50 12.25
N GLY A 65 -29.15 -36.73 12.25
CA GLY A 65 -30.44 -37.04 12.85
C GLY A 65 -30.32 -37.23 14.37
N CYS A 66 -31.45 -37.12 15.05
CA CYS A 66 -31.60 -37.56 16.44
C CYS A 66 -32.62 -38.69 16.51
N GLY A 67 -32.21 -39.85 17.00
CA GLY A 67 -33.04 -41.03 17.13
C GLY A 67 -34.10 -40.89 18.23
N ALA A 68 -35.12 -41.73 18.19
CA ALA A 68 -36.19 -41.76 19.20
C ALA A 68 -35.71 -42.24 20.60
N ASP A 69 -34.48 -42.71 20.69
CA ASP A 69 -33.75 -43.08 21.90
C ASP A 69 -32.70 -42.03 22.31
N CYS A 70 -32.70 -40.86 21.68
CA CYS A 70 -31.80 -39.73 21.93
C CYS A 70 -30.32 -40.08 21.75
N ARG A 71 -30.09 -41.01 20.81
CA ARG A 71 -28.79 -41.30 20.22
C ARG A 71 -28.67 -40.62 18.87
N ILE A 72 -27.42 -40.34 18.49
CA ILE A 72 -27.11 -39.85 17.15
C ILE A 72 -27.64 -40.83 16.10
N ASP A 73 -28.49 -40.33 15.20
CA ASP A 73 -28.97 -41.08 14.05
C ASP A 73 -28.21 -40.65 12.79
N LEU A 74 -27.38 -41.56 12.27
CA LEU A 74 -26.62 -41.35 11.04
C LEU A 74 -27.38 -41.81 9.80
N ALA A 75 -28.62 -42.32 9.90
CA ALA A 75 -29.40 -42.72 8.72
C ALA A 75 -29.54 -41.58 7.67
N PRO A 76 -29.76 -40.30 8.05
CA PRO A 76 -29.73 -39.20 7.10
C PRO A 76 -28.36 -39.01 6.44
N CYS A 77 -27.27 -39.19 7.20
CA CYS A 77 -25.91 -39.11 6.69
C CYS A 77 -25.59 -40.24 5.70
N ILE A 78 -26.01 -41.47 6.01
CA ILE A 78 -25.83 -42.64 5.15
C ILE A 78 -26.64 -42.47 3.86
N ALA A 79 -27.86 -41.94 3.95
CA ALA A 79 -28.71 -41.69 2.77
C ALA A 79 -28.16 -40.57 1.87
N ALA A 80 -27.41 -39.62 2.43
CA ALA A 80 -26.73 -38.57 1.67
C ALA A 80 -25.49 -39.06 0.91
N GLY A 81 -25.04 -40.29 1.18
CA GLY A 81 -23.82 -40.85 0.58
C GLY A 81 -22.54 -40.32 1.23
N LYS A 82 -21.41 -40.80 0.73
CA LYS A 82 -20.10 -40.28 1.10
C LYS A 82 -19.24 -40.13 -0.14
N CYS A 83 -18.42 -39.09 -0.16
CA CYS A 83 -17.45 -38.92 -1.23
C CYS A 83 -16.56 -40.16 -1.41
N GLY A 84 -16.44 -40.64 -2.64
CA GLY A 84 -15.60 -41.78 -2.97
C GLY A 84 -16.26 -43.15 -2.79
N ASP A 85 -17.59 -43.20 -2.72
CA ASP A 85 -18.35 -44.45 -2.66
C ASP A 85 -18.68 -45.04 -4.05
N GLY A 86 -18.32 -44.34 -5.12
CA GLY A 86 -18.52 -44.77 -6.50
C GLY A 86 -19.89 -44.45 -7.07
N VAL A 87 -20.71 -43.67 -6.35
CA VAL A 87 -22.01 -43.20 -6.79
C VAL A 87 -22.02 -41.68 -6.76
N PHE A 88 -22.09 -41.03 -7.93
CA PHE A 88 -22.22 -39.58 -8.00
C PHE A 88 -23.59 -39.11 -7.48
N ASN A 89 -23.59 -38.37 -6.37
CA ASN A 89 -24.78 -37.86 -5.71
C ASN A 89 -25.06 -36.41 -6.14
N GLU A 90 -25.87 -36.24 -7.19
CA GLU A 90 -26.23 -34.92 -7.73
C GLU A 90 -26.82 -33.99 -6.64
N GLY A 91 -26.26 -32.78 -6.51
CA GLY A 91 -26.63 -31.79 -5.50
C GLY A 91 -25.86 -31.89 -4.17
N PHE A 92 -25.05 -32.94 -3.97
CA PHE A 92 -24.18 -33.10 -2.80
C PHE A 92 -22.70 -33.23 -3.17
N GLU A 93 -22.40 -33.71 -4.37
CA GLU A 93 -21.05 -33.90 -4.91
C GLU A 93 -20.90 -33.11 -6.23
N GLU A 94 -19.73 -32.53 -6.47
CA GLU A 94 -19.37 -31.89 -7.74
C GLU A 94 -18.62 -32.86 -8.67
N CYS A 95 -18.01 -33.91 -8.10
CA CYS A 95 -17.30 -34.97 -8.80
C CYS A 95 -17.30 -36.25 -7.95
N GLU A 96 -16.93 -37.39 -8.53
CA GLU A 96 -16.76 -38.67 -7.81
C GLU A 96 -15.35 -39.23 -8.06
N SER A 97 -14.64 -39.59 -6.99
CA SER A 97 -13.22 -39.98 -6.99
C SER A 97 -12.89 -41.25 -7.78
N LEU A 98 -13.89 -42.10 -8.04
CA LEU A 98 -13.75 -43.29 -8.91
C LEU A 98 -13.71 -42.95 -10.42
N PHE A 99 -13.87 -41.68 -10.80
CA PHE A 99 -13.47 -41.14 -12.11
C PHE A 99 -12.03 -40.60 -12.09
N SER A 100 -11.11 -41.35 -11.48
CA SER A 100 -9.70 -40.98 -11.40
C SER A 100 -9.05 -41.03 -12.79
N GLY A 101 -8.94 -39.86 -13.40
CA GLY A 101 -8.25 -39.59 -14.67
C GLY A 101 -9.21 -39.40 -15.84
N GLN A 102 -9.06 -38.29 -16.56
CA GLN A 102 -9.71 -37.95 -17.84
C GLN A 102 -11.04 -37.18 -17.81
N LEU A 103 -11.23 -36.23 -16.89
CA LEU A 103 -12.21 -35.17 -17.12
C LEU A 103 -11.46 -33.90 -17.55
N ASP A 104 -11.77 -33.44 -18.76
CA ASP A 104 -11.20 -32.22 -19.33
C ASP A 104 -11.57 -31.03 -18.43
N CYS A 105 -10.60 -30.16 -18.21
CA CYS A 105 -10.79 -28.98 -17.38
C CYS A 105 -11.94 -28.11 -17.90
N PRO A 106 -12.95 -27.81 -17.06
CA PRO A 106 -14.18 -27.20 -17.54
C PRO A 106 -14.02 -25.70 -17.77
N GLY A 107 -14.28 -25.25 -19.00
CA GLY A 107 -14.45 -23.84 -19.33
C GLY A 107 -13.39 -23.27 -20.29
N PRO A 108 -13.67 -22.10 -20.89
CA PRO A 108 -12.89 -21.57 -22.03
C PRO A 108 -11.48 -21.08 -21.66
N ARG A 109 -11.16 -20.97 -20.38
CA ARG A 109 -9.82 -20.54 -19.90
C ARG A 109 -8.81 -21.69 -19.88
N TYR A 110 -9.27 -22.94 -19.78
CA TYR A 110 -8.39 -24.08 -19.64
C TYR A 110 -7.95 -24.60 -21.01
N ASN A 111 -6.64 -24.77 -21.16
CA ASN A 111 -6.00 -25.23 -22.39
C ASN A 111 -5.38 -26.62 -22.24
N GLY A 112 -5.32 -27.16 -21.03
CA GLY A 112 -4.81 -28.49 -20.77
C GLY A 112 -5.00 -28.95 -19.34
N GLY A 113 -4.40 -30.09 -19.03
CA GLY A 113 -4.54 -30.73 -17.71
C GLY A 113 -5.86 -31.48 -17.52
N GLN A 114 -6.00 -32.07 -16.34
CA GLN A 114 -7.20 -32.79 -15.91
C GLN A 114 -7.47 -32.38 -14.47
N TYR A 115 -8.72 -32.08 -14.13
CA TYR A 115 -9.05 -31.76 -12.75
C TYR A 115 -9.11 -33.02 -11.89
N LEU A 116 -8.81 -32.87 -10.60
CA LEU A 116 -8.96 -33.93 -9.61
C LEU A 116 -10.29 -33.77 -8.88
N CYS A 117 -10.73 -34.86 -8.26
CA CYS A 117 -11.79 -34.79 -7.27
C CYS A 117 -11.17 -34.81 -5.87
N SER A 118 -11.45 -33.78 -5.07
CA SER A 118 -10.94 -33.71 -3.70
C SER A 118 -11.54 -34.82 -2.82
N ASN A 119 -10.95 -35.07 -1.66
CA ASN A 119 -11.49 -36.01 -0.66
C ASN A 119 -12.87 -35.59 -0.08
N TYR A 120 -13.36 -34.40 -0.47
CA TYR A 120 -14.67 -33.85 -0.09
C TYR A 120 -15.59 -33.68 -1.32
N CYS A 121 -15.23 -34.27 -2.45
CA CYS A 121 -16.00 -34.27 -3.70
C CYS A 121 -16.30 -32.87 -4.28
N GLY A 122 -15.48 -31.90 -3.93
CA GLY A 122 -15.31 -30.65 -4.68
C GLY A 122 -14.31 -30.83 -5.82
N ILE A 123 -14.53 -30.14 -6.93
CA ILE A 123 -13.61 -30.12 -8.08
C ILE A 123 -12.31 -29.41 -7.67
N ASP A 124 -11.19 -30.10 -7.83
CA ASP A 124 -9.85 -29.54 -7.67
C ASP A 124 -9.25 -29.22 -9.04
N LEU A 125 -9.25 -27.93 -9.38
CA LEU A 125 -8.72 -27.39 -10.64
C LEU A 125 -7.22 -27.11 -10.59
N SER A 126 -6.53 -27.39 -9.48
CA SER A 126 -5.07 -27.18 -9.37
C SER A 126 -4.22 -27.90 -10.44
N PRO A 127 -4.62 -29.07 -10.99
CA PRO A 127 -3.88 -29.70 -12.09
C PRO A 127 -4.35 -29.25 -13.48
N CYS A 128 -5.34 -28.37 -13.56
CA CYS A 128 -5.75 -27.75 -14.82
C CYS A 128 -4.78 -26.66 -15.24
N ARG A 129 -4.39 -26.70 -16.50
CA ARG A 129 -3.59 -25.64 -17.14
C ARG A 129 -4.54 -24.68 -17.82
N PHE A 130 -4.27 -23.38 -17.69
CA PHE A 130 -5.05 -22.33 -18.31
C PHE A 130 -4.10 -21.31 -18.92
N CYS A 131 -4.47 -20.74 -20.06
CA CYS A 131 -3.71 -19.59 -20.56
C CYS A 131 -3.89 -18.41 -19.63
N GLY A 132 -2.85 -17.62 -19.48
CA GLY A 132 -2.86 -16.51 -18.55
C GLY A 132 -2.28 -16.86 -17.18
N ASP A 133 -1.64 -18.02 -17.02
CA ASP A 133 -0.95 -18.41 -15.78
C ASP A 133 0.49 -17.87 -15.69
N GLY A 134 0.99 -17.28 -16.78
CA GLY A 134 2.33 -16.72 -16.90
C GLY A 134 3.39 -17.73 -17.34
N ILE A 135 3.02 -18.96 -17.69
CA ILE A 135 3.87 -20.02 -18.21
C ILE A 135 3.32 -20.55 -19.54
N VAL A 136 3.96 -20.17 -20.64
CA VAL A 136 3.68 -20.76 -21.95
C VAL A 136 3.93 -22.28 -21.90
N SER A 137 2.88 -23.07 -22.17
CA SER A 137 2.91 -24.55 -22.19
C SER A 137 2.67 -25.12 -23.61
N PRO A 138 3.71 -25.19 -24.48
CA PRO A 138 3.54 -25.61 -25.88
C PRO A 138 3.00 -27.02 -26.06
N GLU A 139 3.24 -27.93 -25.11
CA GLU A 139 2.72 -29.29 -25.13
C GLU A 139 1.18 -29.35 -25.08
N ASP A 140 0.53 -28.32 -24.53
CA ASP A 140 -0.94 -28.19 -24.48
C ASP A 140 -1.48 -27.26 -25.59
N GLY A 141 -0.63 -26.88 -26.54
CA GLY A 141 -1.01 -26.04 -27.67
C GLY A 141 -1.11 -24.54 -27.35
N GLU A 142 -0.54 -24.12 -26.22
CA GLU A 142 -0.32 -22.71 -25.89
C GLU A 142 0.89 -22.15 -26.63
N LEU A 143 0.68 -21.05 -27.35
CA LEU A 143 1.72 -20.37 -28.12
C LEU A 143 2.10 -19.01 -27.53
N VAL A 144 1.17 -18.41 -26.78
CA VAL A 144 1.33 -17.12 -26.11
C VAL A 144 0.62 -17.15 -24.77
N ASP A 145 1.16 -16.40 -23.82
CA ASP A 145 0.61 -16.18 -22.49
C ASP A 145 0.61 -14.67 -22.18
N VAL A 146 0.15 -14.23 -21.00
CA VAL A 146 0.27 -12.83 -20.62
C VAL A 146 1.73 -12.45 -20.37
N ASP A 147 2.09 -11.30 -20.90
CA ASP A 147 3.45 -10.79 -20.84
C ASP A 147 3.45 -9.29 -20.56
N TYR A 148 4.20 -8.89 -19.53
CA TYR A 148 4.37 -7.50 -19.10
C TYR A 148 5.46 -6.75 -19.88
N GLN A 149 6.25 -7.44 -20.72
CA GLN A 149 7.40 -6.90 -21.44
C GLN A 149 7.11 -6.64 -22.93
N THR A 150 6.27 -7.45 -23.57
CA THR A 150 5.99 -7.36 -25.01
C THR A 150 5.37 -6.03 -25.44
N CYS A 151 4.56 -5.38 -24.60
CA CYS A 151 3.95 -4.09 -24.94
C CYS A 151 4.99 -3.00 -25.29
N THR A 152 6.13 -2.99 -24.60
CA THR A 152 7.21 -2.03 -24.89
C THR A 152 7.79 -2.25 -26.30
N GLY A 153 7.97 -3.51 -26.69
CA GLY A 153 8.42 -3.88 -28.04
C GLY A 153 7.41 -3.51 -29.14
N ALA A 154 6.12 -3.40 -28.79
CA ALA A 154 5.06 -2.94 -29.68
C ALA A 154 4.92 -1.41 -29.75
N GLY A 155 5.77 -0.64 -29.07
CA GLY A 155 5.79 0.82 -29.13
C GLY A 155 4.93 1.53 -28.07
N TYR A 156 4.31 0.78 -27.17
CA TYR A 156 3.65 1.35 -25.98
C TYR A 156 4.68 1.69 -24.90
N PHE A 157 4.31 2.52 -23.93
CA PHE A 157 5.17 2.69 -22.74
C PHE A 157 5.31 1.36 -22.01
N GLY A 158 4.22 0.61 -21.85
CA GLY A 158 4.22 -0.76 -21.38
C GLY A 158 2.81 -1.33 -21.36
N GLY A 159 2.51 -2.09 -20.31
CA GLY A 159 1.20 -2.66 -20.03
C GLY A 159 1.27 -4.17 -20.01
N VAL A 160 0.11 -4.82 -20.03
CA VAL A 160 0.02 -6.27 -20.09
C VAL A 160 -0.50 -6.70 -21.46
N MET A 161 0.30 -7.46 -22.19
CA MET A 161 -0.16 -8.19 -23.36
C MET A 161 -0.97 -9.39 -22.84
N THR A 162 -2.23 -9.56 -23.26
CA THR A 162 -3.07 -10.66 -22.77
C THR A 162 -3.45 -11.62 -23.87
N THR A 163 -3.96 -12.79 -23.49
CA THR A 163 -4.50 -13.79 -24.42
C THR A 163 -5.79 -14.37 -23.86
N THR A 164 -6.70 -14.74 -24.75
CA THR A 164 -7.96 -15.44 -24.37
C THR A 164 -8.14 -16.77 -25.10
N ASP A 165 -7.31 -17.06 -26.11
CA ASP A 165 -7.37 -18.26 -26.94
C ASP A 165 -6.06 -19.07 -26.93
N CYS A 166 -5.11 -18.69 -26.06
CA CYS A 166 -3.76 -19.29 -25.93
C CYS A 166 -2.87 -19.14 -27.18
N ARG A 167 -3.32 -18.42 -28.21
CA ARG A 167 -2.67 -18.40 -29.54
C ARG A 167 -2.44 -16.99 -30.07
N THR A 168 -3.31 -16.07 -29.71
CA THR A 168 -3.35 -14.71 -30.22
C THR A 168 -3.15 -13.73 -29.07
N ALA A 169 -2.03 -13.01 -29.12
CA ALA A 169 -1.75 -11.94 -28.19
C ALA A 169 -2.60 -10.70 -28.52
N SER A 170 -3.15 -10.06 -27.50
CA SER A 170 -3.99 -8.87 -27.59
C SER A 170 -3.30 -7.70 -26.87
N ASP A 171 -3.03 -6.64 -27.63
CA ASP A 171 -2.43 -5.38 -27.14
C ASP A 171 -3.45 -4.45 -26.46
N ARG A 172 -4.71 -4.89 -26.33
CA ARG A 172 -5.81 -4.11 -25.73
C ARG A 172 -5.45 -3.45 -24.40
N TYR A 173 -4.63 -4.10 -23.58
CA TYR A 173 -4.25 -3.62 -22.25
C TYR A 173 -2.83 -3.01 -22.21
N CYS A 174 -2.17 -2.85 -23.36
CA CYS A 174 -0.96 -2.05 -23.49
C CYS A 174 -1.29 -0.55 -23.39
N GLY A 175 -0.41 0.25 -22.80
CA GLY A 175 -0.59 1.69 -22.69
C GLY A 175 0.45 2.40 -21.83
N ASP A 176 0.01 3.44 -21.12
CA ASP A 176 0.85 4.35 -20.35
C ASP A 176 1.17 3.85 -18.93
N TYR A 177 1.46 2.56 -18.78
CA TYR A 177 1.92 2.02 -17.50
C TYR A 177 2.84 0.81 -17.70
N ARG A 178 3.59 0.45 -16.65
CA ARG A 178 4.41 -0.76 -16.57
C ARG A 178 4.16 -1.45 -15.24
N LEU A 179 4.19 -2.77 -15.28
CA LEU A 179 4.11 -3.63 -14.11
C LEU A 179 5.39 -4.42 -14.01
N TYR A 180 5.95 -4.43 -12.81
CA TYR A 180 7.08 -5.28 -12.48
C TYR A 180 6.61 -6.21 -11.36
N PRO A 181 6.07 -7.39 -11.71
CA PRO A 181 5.80 -8.43 -10.73
C PRO A 181 7.15 -8.95 -10.25
N VAL A 182 7.74 -8.25 -9.29
CA VAL A 182 8.94 -8.70 -8.60
C VAL A 182 8.66 -10.08 -8.01
N GLY A 183 9.54 -11.05 -8.26
CA GLY A 183 9.40 -12.43 -7.76
C GLY A 183 9.45 -12.55 -6.22
N VAL A 184 9.65 -11.43 -5.55
CA VAL A 184 9.75 -11.25 -4.10
C VAL A 184 8.88 -10.07 -3.69
N ASN A 185 8.43 -10.04 -2.44
CA ASN A 185 7.55 -8.99 -1.94
C ASN A 185 8.29 -7.66 -1.83
N LEU A 186 7.89 -6.64 -2.58
CA LEU A 186 8.47 -5.31 -2.49
C LEU A 186 7.73 -4.44 -1.46
N ALA A 187 8.47 -3.90 -0.51
CA ALA A 187 8.04 -2.92 0.46
C ALA A 187 8.83 -1.62 0.30
N VAL A 188 8.17 -0.50 0.59
CA VAL A 188 8.76 0.85 0.66
C VAL A 188 9.61 1.22 -0.58
N PRO A 189 9.11 1.05 -1.82
CA PRO A 189 9.93 1.37 -2.99
C PRO A 189 10.31 2.85 -3.03
N ARG A 190 11.55 3.11 -3.42
CA ARG A 190 12.06 4.42 -3.82
C ARG A 190 12.51 4.28 -5.26
N LEU A 191 11.93 5.10 -6.13
CA LEU A 191 12.21 5.07 -7.56
C LEU A 191 12.48 6.50 -8.03
N VAL A 192 13.60 6.68 -8.72
CA VAL A 192 13.99 7.97 -9.29
C VAL A 192 14.43 7.81 -10.75
N PRO A 193 14.20 8.81 -11.60
CA PRO A 193 14.67 8.78 -12.98
C PRO A 193 16.19 8.94 -13.05
N VAL A 194 16.81 8.18 -13.96
CA VAL A 194 18.16 8.46 -14.47
C VAL A 194 18.05 9.34 -15.71
N ASP A 195 17.06 9.03 -16.54
CA ASP A 195 16.66 9.75 -17.75
C ASP A 195 15.12 9.67 -17.89
N ASP A 196 14.59 9.99 -19.07
CA ASP A 196 13.14 10.01 -19.33
C ASP A 196 12.47 8.62 -19.39
N THR A 197 13.27 7.57 -19.49
CA THR A 197 12.83 6.20 -19.78
C THR A 197 13.44 5.13 -18.86
N SER A 198 14.56 5.43 -18.21
CA SER A 198 15.27 4.55 -17.31
C SER A 198 15.25 5.07 -15.87
N PHE A 199 15.14 4.17 -14.91
CA PHE A 199 14.96 4.50 -13.50
C PHE A 199 15.86 3.64 -12.62
N VAL A 200 16.17 4.13 -11.43
CA VAL A 200 16.77 3.32 -10.35
C VAL A 200 15.69 3.06 -9.31
N LEU A 201 15.62 1.81 -8.86
CA LEU A 201 14.71 1.32 -7.84
C LEU A 201 15.50 0.76 -6.66
N THR A 202 15.10 1.13 -5.46
CA THR A 202 15.48 0.44 -4.22
C THR A 202 14.24 0.18 -3.40
N GLY A 203 14.33 -0.79 -2.51
CA GLY A 203 13.28 -1.09 -1.55
C GLY A 203 13.68 -2.24 -0.66
N THR A 204 12.75 -2.67 0.17
CA THR A 204 12.92 -3.86 1.01
C THR A 204 12.21 -5.02 0.36
N VAL A 205 12.92 -6.11 0.12
CA VAL A 205 12.37 -7.38 -0.37
C VAL A 205 12.25 -8.38 0.76
N GLN A 206 11.09 -9.03 0.89
CA GLN A 206 10.92 -10.13 1.85
C GLN A 206 11.12 -11.48 1.17
N GLY A 207 11.77 -12.41 1.88
CA GLY A 207 12.00 -13.79 1.44
C GLY A 207 13.18 -13.96 0.48
N ALA A 208 14.04 -12.94 0.32
CA ALA A 208 14.91 -12.83 -0.85
C ALA A 208 16.35 -13.38 -0.74
N SER A 209 16.93 -13.72 0.42
CA SER A 209 18.39 -13.99 0.40
C SER A 209 19.04 -14.83 1.50
N ALA A 210 18.35 -15.48 2.45
CA ALA A 210 19.03 -16.36 3.41
C ALA A 210 18.74 -17.86 3.18
N PRO A 211 19.77 -18.73 3.01
CA PRO A 211 19.63 -20.20 2.98
C PRO A 211 18.93 -20.79 4.22
N SER A 212 18.82 -20.01 5.30
CA SER A 212 18.19 -20.36 6.56
C SER A 212 16.79 -19.76 6.74
N CYS A 213 16.18 -19.11 5.74
CA CYS A 213 14.83 -18.52 5.86
C CYS A 213 13.76 -19.61 6.02
N PRO A 214 13.29 -19.91 7.25
CA PRO A 214 12.49 -21.08 7.49
C PRO A 214 11.04 -20.66 7.70
N ALA A 215 10.21 -20.91 6.69
CA ALA A 215 8.76 -20.87 6.72
C ALA A 215 8.07 -19.49 6.82
N LEU A 216 6.95 -19.43 6.10
CA LEU A 216 5.92 -18.41 6.16
C LEU A 216 5.30 -18.36 7.56
N ASN A 217 5.46 -17.25 8.28
CA ASN A 217 4.83 -17.05 9.58
C ASN A 217 3.43 -16.49 9.41
N PRO A 218 2.39 -17.11 9.99
CA PRO A 218 1.02 -16.57 9.91
C PRO A 218 0.92 -15.24 10.66
N ILE A 219 0.33 -14.24 10.02
CA ILE A 219 -0.09 -12.98 10.63
C ILE A 219 -1.57 -13.12 10.96
N TYR A 220 -1.92 -12.82 12.20
CA TYR A 220 -3.30 -12.80 12.68
C TYR A 220 -3.72 -11.38 12.99
N ARG A 221 -5.02 -11.12 12.82
CA ARG A 221 -5.63 -9.85 13.22
C ARG A 221 -6.82 -10.11 14.12
N THR A 222 -6.96 -9.25 15.12
CA THR A 222 -8.13 -9.24 16.00
C THR A 222 -9.07 -8.13 15.58
N ASP A 223 -10.32 -8.48 15.29
CA ASP A 223 -11.38 -7.51 15.04
C ASP A 223 -11.63 -6.67 16.32
N SER A 224 -11.57 -5.35 16.22
CA SER A 224 -11.76 -4.44 17.35
C SER A 224 -13.19 -4.43 17.91
N TYR A 225 -14.17 -4.89 17.13
CA TYR A 225 -15.58 -4.94 17.51
C TYR A 225 -16.02 -6.33 17.98
N SER A 226 -15.55 -7.41 17.35
CA SER A 226 -15.95 -8.78 17.73
C SER A 226 -14.95 -9.49 18.63
N SER A 227 -13.72 -8.99 18.77
CA SER A 227 -12.60 -9.66 19.44
C SER A 227 -12.17 -10.99 18.78
N ASP A 228 -12.71 -11.30 17.59
CA ASP A 228 -12.33 -12.52 16.86
C ASP A 228 -10.96 -12.34 16.23
N THR A 229 -10.10 -13.35 16.39
CA THR A 229 -8.79 -13.41 15.75
C THR A 229 -8.88 -14.29 14.51
N TYR A 230 -8.53 -13.75 13.34
CA TYR A 230 -8.49 -14.48 12.08
C TYR A 230 -7.13 -14.33 11.38
N LEU A 231 -6.76 -15.36 10.61
CA LEU A 231 -5.54 -15.38 9.81
C LEU A 231 -5.70 -14.39 8.64
N VAL A 232 -4.77 -13.45 8.53
CA VAL A 232 -4.78 -12.43 7.45
C VAL A 232 -3.80 -12.76 6.33
N GLY A 233 -2.87 -13.68 6.57
CA GLY A 233 -1.97 -14.33 5.60
C GLY A 233 -0.60 -14.60 6.23
N TYR A 234 0.49 -14.57 5.46
CA TYR A 234 1.82 -14.94 5.97
C TYR A 234 2.93 -13.88 5.77
N GLN A 235 4.05 -13.96 6.49
CA GLN A 235 5.24 -13.13 6.24
C GLN A 235 6.53 -13.90 6.45
N TYR A 236 7.62 -13.43 5.84
CA TYR A 236 8.96 -13.95 6.08
C TYR A 236 9.66 -13.12 7.16
N THR A 237 9.37 -13.41 8.45
CA THR A 237 9.96 -12.66 9.56
C THR A 237 11.47 -12.85 9.62
N GLY A 238 12.23 -11.74 9.66
CA GLY A 238 13.69 -11.76 9.75
C GLY A 238 14.40 -12.12 8.43
N CYS A 239 13.68 -12.08 7.32
CA CYS A 239 14.16 -12.41 5.97
C CYS A 239 13.95 -11.24 5.01
N GLU A 240 14.16 -10.04 5.52
CA GLU A 240 14.03 -8.79 4.79
C GLU A 240 15.43 -8.34 4.34
N GLY A 241 15.56 -7.96 3.08
CA GLY A 241 16.80 -7.45 2.51
C GLY A 241 16.55 -6.19 1.72
N ASN A 242 17.45 -5.22 1.81
CA ASN A 242 17.40 -4.05 0.95
C ASN A 242 18.15 -4.37 -0.34
N PHE A 243 17.62 -3.95 -1.49
CA PHE A 243 18.22 -4.21 -2.79
C PHE A 243 18.32 -2.92 -3.61
N LEU A 244 19.23 -2.90 -4.57
CA LEU A 244 19.31 -1.89 -5.61
C LEU A 244 19.06 -2.53 -6.97
N ALA A 245 18.28 -1.86 -7.80
CA ALA A 245 17.99 -2.31 -9.15
C ALA A 245 17.92 -1.15 -10.15
N ALA A 246 18.25 -1.45 -11.40
CA ALA A 246 17.96 -0.59 -12.54
C ALA A 246 16.69 -1.07 -13.24
N ILE A 247 15.86 -0.13 -13.65
CA ILE A 247 14.73 -0.35 -14.52
C ILE A 247 15.09 0.26 -15.87
N PRO A 248 15.47 -0.55 -16.86
CA PRO A 248 15.84 -0.04 -18.18
C PRO A 248 14.62 0.52 -18.93
N ALA A 249 14.89 1.30 -19.97
CA ALA A 249 13.89 1.76 -20.93
C ALA A 249 13.04 0.63 -21.53
N ALA A 250 13.59 -0.59 -21.67
CA ALA A 250 12.85 -1.78 -22.06
C ALA A 250 13.49 -3.04 -21.43
N GLY A 251 12.67 -4.04 -21.16
CA GLY A 251 13.13 -5.30 -20.57
C GLY A 251 12.95 -5.36 -19.05
N PRO A 252 13.40 -6.47 -18.43
CA PRO A 252 13.15 -6.74 -17.03
C PRO A 252 13.97 -5.82 -16.12
N VAL A 253 13.51 -5.69 -14.87
CA VAL A 253 14.27 -5.08 -13.78
C VAL A 253 15.60 -5.82 -13.62
N GLN A 254 16.70 -5.08 -13.58
CA GLN A 254 18.06 -5.60 -13.40
C GLN A 254 18.47 -5.38 -11.95
N ILE A 255 18.63 -6.46 -11.19
CA ILE A 255 19.16 -6.35 -9.82
C ILE A 255 20.64 -6.00 -9.91
N LEU A 256 20.98 -4.83 -9.38
CA LEU A 256 22.34 -4.31 -9.32
C LEU A 256 23.05 -4.78 -8.05
N ASP A 257 22.32 -4.79 -6.93
CA ASP A 257 22.78 -5.29 -5.65
C ASP A 257 21.64 -5.99 -4.89
N THR A 258 21.88 -7.19 -4.41
CA THR A 258 20.92 -8.00 -3.65
C THR A 258 20.92 -7.73 -2.15
N ASP A 259 21.94 -7.04 -1.62
CA ASP A 259 22.08 -6.79 -0.19
C ASP A 259 22.77 -5.43 0.07
N LEU A 260 21.95 -4.39 0.18
CA LEU A 260 22.38 -3.08 0.67
C LEU A 260 22.62 -3.07 2.20
N GLY A 261 22.59 -4.20 2.87
CA GLY A 261 22.71 -4.30 4.32
C GLY A 261 21.44 -3.90 5.06
N SER A 262 21.55 -3.83 6.39
CA SER A 262 20.42 -3.63 7.31
C SER A 262 19.90 -2.18 7.37
N PHE A 263 20.59 -1.23 6.74
CA PHE A 263 20.19 0.17 6.75
C PHE A 263 19.08 0.40 5.72
N SER A 264 17.94 0.91 6.18
CA SER A 264 16.81 1.23 5.33
C SER A 264 17.07 2.48 4.51
N VAL A 265 16.90 2.41 3.19
CA VAL A 265 17.09 3.57 2.30
C VAL A 265 15.94 4.57 2.52
N GLN A 266 16.28 5.79 2.93
CA GLN A 266 15.33 6.88 3.17
C GLN A 266 15.06 7.65 1.88
N GLU A 267 16.15 8.04 1.22
CA GLU A 267 16.17 8.85 0.00
C GLU A 267 17.18 8.29 -1.01
N LEU A 268 16.89 8.51 -2.28
CA LEU A 268 17.64 7.98 -3.42
C LEU A 268 17.80 9.11 -4.44
N TRP A 269 18.99 9.25 -5.00
CA TRP A 269 19.26 10.11 -6.15
C TRP A 269 20.09 9.34 -7.17
N ALA A 270 19.86 9.63 -8.45
CA ALA A 270 20.61 9.00 -9.52
C ALA A 270 20.94 10.04 -10.61
N THR A 271 22.16 9.93 -11.13
CA THR A 271 22.62 10.60 -12.35
C THR A 271 23.10 9.53 -13.34
N GLN A 272 23.60 9.94 -14.50
CA GLN A 272 24.23 9.00 -15.44
C GLN A 272 25.53 8.39 -14.89
N ASP A 273 26.18 9.08 -13.95
CA ASP A 273 27.51 8.71 -13.46
C ASP A 273 27.49 8.05 -12.08
N ALA A 274 26.47 8.32 -11.25
CA ALA A 274 26.42 7.80 -9.88
C ALA A 274 24.99 7.67 -9.34
N ILE A 275 24.85 6.76 -8.38
CA ILE A 275 23.67 6.59 -7.54
C ILE A 275 24.07 6.92 -6.10
N ALA A 276 23.29 7.77 -5.43
CA ALA A 276 23.48 8.12 -4.03
C ALA A 276 22.29 7.64 -3.19
N LEU A 277 22.58 6.97 -2.08
CA LEU A 277 21.57 6.44 -1.16
C LEU A 277 21.81 7.02 0.23
N LEU A 278 20.83 7.77 0.74
CA LEU A 278 20.80 8.16 2.16
C LEU A 278 20.05 7.06 2.92
N ARG A 279 20.71 6.43 3.88
CA ARG A 279 20.16 5.29 4.61
C ARG A 279 20.17 5.53 6.10
N ARG A 280 19.33 4.78 6.80
CA ARG A 280 19.15 4.85 8.25
C ARG A 280 19.22 3.48 8.88
N GLU A 281 20.06 3.36 9.90
CA GLU A 281 20.10 2.23 10.80
C GLU A 281 18.91 2.26 11.76
N TRP A 282 18.22 1.14 11.89
CA TRP A 282 17.04 1.05 12.74
C TRP A 282 17.35 1.19 14.25
N THR A 283 18.45 0.58 14.71
CA THR A 283 18.72 0.44 16.15
C THR A 283 19.24 1.71 16.80
N TYR A 284 20.12 2.44 16.11
CA TYR A 284 20.80 3.61 16.68
C TYR A 284 20.45 4.91 15.97
N GLY A 285 19.61 4.87 14.92
CA GLY A 285 19.26 6.05 14.14
C GLY A 285 20.45 6.68 13.40
N GLN A 286 21.55 5.94 13.24
CA GLN A 286 22.71 6.41 12.47
C GLN A 286 22.34 6.49 11.00
N HIS A 287 22.86 7.52 10.33
CA HIS A 287 22.66 7.69 8.91
C HIS A 287 23.99 7.58 8.18
N ASP A 288 23.95 7.08 6.95
CA ASP A 288 25.05 7.13 6.03
C ASP A 288 24.58 7.54 4.63
N LEU A 289 25.47 8.19 3.90
CA LEU A 289 25.31 8.49 2.49
C LEU A 289 26.28 7.60 1.73
N ILE A 290 25.78 6.73 0.86
CA ILE A 290 26.61 5.83 0.05
C ILE A 290 26.48 6.16 -1.42
N PHE A 291 27.63 6.14 -2.08
CA PHE A 291 27.73 6.22 -3.53
C PHE A 291 27.93 4.83 -4.12
N VAL A 292 27.16 4.55 -5.16
CA VAL A 292 27.17 3.32 -5.93
C VAL A 292 27.30 3.70 -7.40
N THR A 293 28.08 2.92 -8.14
CA THR A 293 28.16 3.04 -9.60
C THR A 293 26.81 2.69 -10.26
N PRO A 294 26.55 3.13 -11.49
CA PRO A 294 25.33 2.75 -12.22
C PRO A 294 25.17 1.24 -12.42
N ASP A 295 26.25 0.45 -12.35
CA ASP A 295 26.24 -1.02 -12.42
C ASP A 295 26.13 -1.71 -11.04
N GLY A 296 25.99 -0.96 -9.94
CA GLY A 296 25.72 -1.54 -8.61
C GLY A 296 26.94 -1.75 -7.72
N GLN A 297 28.14 -1.39 -8.17
CA GLN A 297 29.35 -1.50 -7.34
C GLN A 297 29.41 -0.39 -6.30
N TRP A 298 29.59 -0.78 -5.05
CA TRP A 298 29.85 0.14 -3.94
C TRP A 298 31.14 0.91 -4.18
N LEU A 299 31.08 2.23 -4.04
CA LEU A 299 32.24 3.10 -4.12
C LEU A 299 32.77 3.40 -2.72
N HIS A 300 32.03 4.20 -1.96
CA HIS A 300 32.33 4.52 -0.56
C HIS A 300 31.08 5.12 0.10
N GLY A 301 31.14 5.27 1.42
CA GLY A 301 30.08 5.91 2.21
C GLY A 301 30.64 6.94 3.18
N TYR A 302 29.81 7.93 3.50
CA TYR A 302 30.06 8.96 4.47
C TYR A 302 29.08 8.81 5.64
N PRO A 303 29.54 8.84 6.90
CA PRO A 303 28.64 8.94 8.02
C PRO A 303 27.90 10.29 7.95
N VAL A 304 26.59 10.25 8.10
CA VAL A 304 25.76 11.45 8.22
C VAL A 304 25.35 11.56 9.68
N PHE A 305 25.98 12.49 10.40
CA PHE A 305 25.65 12.72 11.80
C PHE A 305 24.30 13.41 11.90
N ASN A 306 23.42 12.83 12.71
CA ASN A 306 22.12 13.38 13.04
C ASN A 306 21.79 13.12 14.51
N SER A 307 21.09 14.04 15.16
CA SER A 307 20.64 13.84 16.53
C SER A 307 19.64 12.67 16.59
N PRO A 308 19.78 11.72 17.54
CA PRO A 308 18.92 10.53 17.60
C PRO A 308 17.42 10.84 17.71
N ASP A 309 17.08 11.95 18.36
CA ASP A 309 15.71 12.40 18.61
C ASP A 309 15.19 13.38 17.55
N SER A 310 15.91 13.58 16.44
CA SER A 310 15.49 14.45 15.33
C SER A 310 15.00 13.64 14.12
N HIS A 311 14.21 14.27 13.25
CA HIS A 311 13.77 13.74 11.97
C HIS A 311 14.99 13.36 11.13
N PRO A 312 14.82 12.42 10.18
CA PRO A 312 15.87 12.06 9.25
C PRO A 312 16.48 13.28 8.55
N PRO A 313 17.79 13.25 8.24
CA PRO A 313 18.41 14.25 7.39
C PRO A 313 17.64 14.40 6.07
N VAL A 314 17.64 15.61 5.53
CA VAL A 314 16.97 15.92 4.25
C VAL A 314 18.02 16.20 3.20
N GLY A 315 17.95 15.48 2.07
CA GLY A 315 18.80 15.74 0.92
C GLY A 315 18.11 16.55 -0.17
N THR A 316 18.87 17.42 -0.84
CA THR A 316 18.42 18.10 -2.05
C THR A 316 19.55 18.25 -3.06
N LEU A 317 19.24 18.17 -4.36
CA LEU A 317 20.18 18.49 -5.41
C LEU A 317 20.25 20.02 -5.55
N VAL A 318 21.41 20.58 -5.19
CA VAL A 318 21.71 22.02 -5.33
C VAL A 318 21.98 22.38 -6.78
N SER A 319 22.57 21.45 -7.49
CA SER A 319 22.83 21.47 -8.93
C SER A 319 22.75 20.02 -9.44
N PRO A 320 22.79 19.78 -10.76
CA PRO A 320 22.81 18.42 -11.30
C PRO A 320 23.91 17.53 -10.69
N ASP A 321 25.03 18.12 -10.26
CA ASP A 321 26.21 17.39 -9.77
C ASP A 321 26.50 17.62 -8.28
N THR A 322 25.64 18.33 -7.55
CA THR A 322 25.89 18.67 -6.14
C THR A 322 24.70 18.31 -5.26
N LEU A 323 24.91 17.37 -4.35
CA LEU A 323 23.95 16.94 -3.35
C LEU A 323 24.25 17.61 -2.01
N GLY A 324 23.30 18.36 -1.47
CA GLY A 324 23.36 18.92 -0.12
C GLY A 324 22.51 18.10 0.85
N ILE A 325 23.09 17.64 1.96
CA ILE A 325 22.40 16.95 3.05
C ILE A 325 22.33 17.87 4.26
N TRP A 326 21.12 18.12 4.74
CA TRP A 326 20.83 18.88 5.94
C TRP A 326 20.60 17.94 7.12
N SER A 327 21.35 18.13 8.21
CA SER A 327 21.20 17.33 9.43
C SER A 327 21.31 18.17 10.70
N PHE A 328 20.81 17.61 11.80
CA PHE A 328 20.90 18.24 13.12
C PHE A 328 22.10 17.68 13.90
N SER A 329 23.00 18.58 14.33
CA SER A 329 24.21 18.19 15.05
C SER A 329 24.11 18.54 16.54
N GLY A 330 24.08 17.49 17.36
CA GLY A 330 24.41 17.47 18.79
C GLY A 330 23.48 18.22 19.77
N ALA A 331 23.92 18.26 21.04
CA ALA A 331 23.28 18.99 22.14
C ALA A 331 23.35 20.53 21.98
N GLU A 332 24.10 21.02 20.99
CA GLU A 332 24.37 22.44 20.74
C GLU A 332 23.37 23.09 19.79
N ARG A 333 22.28 22.39 19.43
CA ARG A 333 21.14 22.95 18.69
C ARG A 333 21.55 23.57 17.34
N SER A 334 22.53 22.97 16.69
CA SER A 334 23.09 23.45 15.43
C SER A 334 22.55 22.65 14.24
N LEU A 335 22.40 23.34 13.12
CA LEU A 335 22.09 22.73 11.84
C LEU A 335 23.37 22.63 11.02
N GLU A 336 23.50 21.58 10.22
CA GLU A 336 24.66 21.31 9.38
C GLU A 336 24.19 21.05 7.94
N LEU A 337 24.85 21.70 6.98
CA LEU A 337 24.73 21.40 5.55
C LEU A 337 26.03 20.76 5.10
N THR A 338 25.97 19.47 4.75
CA THR A 338 27.09 18.76 4.13
C THR A 338 26.87 18.63 2.63
N SER A 339 27.82 19.09 1.84
CA SER A 339 27.73 19.09 0.37
C SER A 339 28.63 18.01 -0.24
N TYR A 340 28.12 17.30 -1.23
CA TYR A 340 28.79 16.21 -1.93
C TYR A 340 28.72 16.40 -3.44
N SER A 341 29.78 16.01 -4.15
CA SER A 341 29.76 15.90 -5.61
C SER A 341 29.16 14.56 -6.02
N MET A 342 28.13 14.57 -6.87
CA MET A 342 27.62 13.36 -7.51
C MET A 342 28.59 12.84 -8.59
N ALA A 343 29.23 13.74 -9.34
CA ALA A 343 30.11 13.41 -10.46
C ALA A 343 31.46 12.81 -10.01
N ASN A 344 32.05 13.35 -8.93
CA ASN A 344 33.31 12.85 -8.38
C ASN A 344 33.10 11.92 -7.18
N GLN A 345 31.87 11.80 -6.67
CA GLN A 345 31.54 11.09 -5.43
C GLN A 345 32.47 11.54 -4.30
N GLU A 346 32.51 12.83 -3.98
CA GLU A 346 33.41 13.34 -2.95
C GLU A 346 32.76 14.37 -2.06
N LEU A 347 33.18 14.42 -0.79
CA LEU A 347 32.80 15.47 0.14
C LEU A 347 33.38 16.81 -0.33
N LEU A 348 32.51 17.78 -0.61
CA LEU A 348 32.91 19.13 -1.00
C LEU A 348 33.15 20.02 0.23
N GLY A 349 32.40 19.81 1.30
CA GLY A 349 32.54 20.56 2.55
C GLY A 349 31.31 20.46 3.43
N ALA A 350 31.40 21.02 4.63
CA ALA A 350 30.30 21.13 5.58
C ALA A 350 30.26 22.54 6.17
N ALA A 351 29.06 23.10 6.25
CA ALA A 351 28.80 24.37 6.91
C ALA A 351 27.86 24.13 8.10
N SER A 352 28.10 24.80 9.21
CA SER A 352 27.26 24.66 10.42
C SER A 352 26.86 26.01 11.00
N GLY A 353 25.76 26.03 11.75
CA GLY A 353 25.37 27.23 12.50
C GLY A 353 24.26 26.96 13.50
N THR A 354 24.16 27.85 14.49
CA THR A 354 23.14 27.80 15.54
C THR A 354 21.88 28.56 15.13
N LEU A 355 20.71 27.95 15.27
CA LEU A 355 19.44 28.62 14.96
C LEU A 355 19.21 29.84 15.89
N PRO A 356 18.59 30.94 15.42
CA PRO A 356 18.44 32.16 16.20
C PRO A 356 17.25 32.13 17.19
N LEU A 357 16.38 31.13 17.12
CA LEU A 357 15.09 31.05 17.85
C LEU A 357 15.19 30.88 19.39
N MET A 358 16.39 30.87 19.98
CA MET A 358 16.66 30.09 21.20
C MET A 358 16.65 30.80 22.56
N ALA A 359 16.25 32.08 22.67
CA ALA A 359 16.33 32.78 23.96
C ALA A 359 15.17 32.48 24.94
N GLN A 360 14.05 31.91 24.49
CA GLN A 360 12.81 31.86 25.31
C GLN A 360 12.23 30.46 25.57
N TRP A 361 12.78 29.38 24.99
CA TRP A 361 12.12 28.07 24.96
C TRP A 361 13.08 27.00 25.55
N ASN A 362 12.82 26.65 26.82
CA ASN A 362 13.77 25.92 27.69
C ASN A 362 13.74 24.38 27.58
N ARG A 363 12.96 23.82 26.66
CA ARG A 363 13.03 22.41 26.23
C ARG A 363 12.66 22.40 24.76
N MET A 364 13.56 21.94 23.89
CA MET A 364 13.29 21.84 22.47
C MET A 364 13.60 20.42 22.03
N ASP A 365 12.56 19.69 21.66
CA ASP A 365 12.65 18.62 20.68
C ASP A 365 12.42 19.32 19.34
N ALA A 366 13.49 19.86 18.75
CA ALA A 366 13.41 20.32 17.37
C ALA A 366 13.19 19.07 16.53
N ASP A 367 12.00 18.95 15.96
CA ASP A 367 11.53 17.69 15.40
C ASP A 367 12.27 17.42 14.09
N GLY A 368 12.66 18.45 13.33
CA GLY A 368 13.74 18.37 12.34
C GLY A 368 13.60 19.34 11.16
N VAL A 369 14.48 19.23 10.16
CA VAL A 369 14.36 19.98 8.90
C VAL A 369 13.34 19.24 8.06
N PHE A 370 12.30 19.95 7.65
CA PHE A 370 11.28 19.35 6.78
C PHE A 370 11.68 19.49 5.30
N PHE A 371 12.29 20.63 4.95
CA PHE A 371 12.89 20.84 3.64
C PHE A 371 13.96 21.92 3.65
N ALA A 372 14.80 21.89 2.61
CA ALA A 372 15.75 22.94 2.31
C ALA A 372 15.86 23.15 0.79
N ASP A 373 15.65 24.38 0.32
CA ASP A 373 15.76 24.73 -1.10
C ASP A 373 16.84 25.78 -1.35
N PRO A 374 17.69 25.61 -2.38
CA PRO A 374 18.66 26.61 -2.77
C PRO A 374 17.97 27.81 -3.43
N LEU A 375 18.38 29.02 -3.05
CA LEU A 375 17.94 30.30 -3.63
C LEU A 375 18.97 30.91 -4.59
N GLY A 376 20.15 30.29 -4.70
CA GLY A 376 21.31 30.83 -5.43
C GLY A 376 22.29 31.55 -4.51
N ASP A 377 23.55 31.72 -4.94
CA ASP A 377 24.61 32.46 -4.22
C ASP A 377 24.85 31.99 -2.76
N GLY A 378 24.60 30.71 -2.49
CA GLY A 378 24.73 30.13 -1.15
C GLY A 378 23.57 30.45 -0.22
N ASP A 379 22.51 31.10 -0.70
CA ASP A 379 21.27 31.31 0.05
C ASP A 379 20.33 30.11 -0.06
N TRP A 380 19.57 29.88 1.01
CA TRP A 380 18.65 28.76 1.15
C TRP A 380 17.40 29.17 1.91
N LEU A 381 16.29 28.52 1.57
CA LEU A 381 15.05 28.57 2.35
C LEU A 381 14.87 27.27 3.12
N LEU A 382 14.63 27.38 4.42
CA LEU A 382 14.43 26.26 5.32
C LEU A 382 13.04 26.29 5.93
N GLN A 383 12.40 25.12 6.03
CA GLN A 383 11.35 24.88 7.02
C GLN A 383 11.89 23.95 8.11
N VAL A 384 11.72 24.40 9.34
CA VAL A 384 12.09 23.65 10.55
C VAL A 384 10.83 23.45 11.38
N ASP A 385 10.57 22.21 11.74
CA ASP A 385 9.45 21.86 12.60
C ASP A 385 9.87 21.82 14.07
N TYR A 386 8.96 22.27 14.93
CA TYR A 386 9.20 22.39 16.35
C TYR A 386 8.07 21.75 17.16
N GLU A 387 8.39 20.72 17.94
CA GLU A 387 7.46 20.09 18.87
C GLU A 387 7.61 20.67 20.28
N PRO A 388 6.60 21.42 20.74
CA PRO A 388 5.72 20.85 21.72
C PRO A 388 4.27 21.11 21.35
N ASN A 389 3.49 20.04 21.35
CA ASN A 389 2.04 19.98 21.12
C ASN A 389 1.28 21.32 21.38
N PRO A 390 0.74 21.99 20.34
CA PRO A 390 0.76 21.60 18.92
C PRO A 390 2.10 21.91 18.23
N VAL A 391 2.51 21.05 17.29
CA VAL A 391 3.71 21.27 16.48
C VAL A 391 3.60 22.60 15.74
N THR A 392 4.65 23.42 15.84
CA THR A 392 4.74 24.71 15.15
C THR A 392 5.83 24.63 14.09
N SER A 393 5.50 24.89 12.83
CA SER A 393 6.48 24.98 11.75
C SER A 393 7.00 26.40 11.65
N PHE A 394 8.29 26.54 11.37
CA PHE A 394 8.94 27.82 11.15
C PHE A 394 9.62 27.83 9.80
N MET A 395 9.60 28.99 9.16
CA MET A 395 10.28 29.21 7.91
C MET A 395 11.31 30.31 8.04
N GLY A 396 12.50 30.10 7.51
CA GLY A 396 13.58 31.08 7.57
C GLY A 396 14.54 30.93 6.40
N LYS A 397 15.21 32.04 6.09
CA LYS A 397 16.32 32.04 5.15
C LYS A 397 17.63 31.75 5.89
N THR A 398 18.52 31.01 5.24
CA THR A 398 19.90 30.89 5.67
C THR A 398 20.83 31.21 4.50
N SER A 399 21.98 31.77 4.81
CA SER A 399 23.07 31.99 3.87
C SER A 399 24.25 31.14 4.29
N THR A 400 24.92 30.56 3.32
CA THR A 400 25.99 29.59 3.53
C THR A 400 27.28 30.16 2.99
N THR A 401 28.32 30.09 3.82
CA THR A 401 29.71 30.19 3.40
C THR A 401 30.32 28.79 3.39
N PRO A 402 31.56 28.59 2.94
CA PRO A 402 32.17 27.25 2.93
C PRO A 402 32.22 26.56 4.29
N THR A 403 32.12 27.29 5.40
CA THR A 403 32.23 26.75 6.77
C THR A 403 31.08 27.12 7.70
N ASP A 404 30.38 28.23 7.44
CA ASP A 404 29.40 28.79 8.35
C ASP A 404 28.02 28.92 7.71
N LEU A 405 26.98 28.62 8.49
CA LEU A 405 25.59 28.93 8.21
C LEU A 405 25.17 30.15 9.02
N THR A 406 24.71 31.19 8.34
CA THR A 406 24.06 32.33 8.98
C THR A 406 22.57 32.25 8.76
N PHE A 407 21.79 32.47 9.81
CA PHE A 407 20.34 32.43 9.74
C PHE A 407 19.76 33.83 9.82
N ASP A 408 18.83 34.13 8.93
CA ASP A 408 17.95 35.28 9.05
C ASP A 408 16.84 35.00 10.07
N ALA A 409 15.87 35.91 10.19
CA ALA A 409 14.71 35.70 11.05
C ALA A 409 13.88 34.49 10.58
N PHE A 410 13.45 33.67 11.53
CA PHE A 410 12.48 32.61 11.31
C PHE A 410 11.08 33.10 11.68
N HIS A 411 10.10 32.72 10.88
CA HIS A 411 8.71 33.13 11.00
C HIS A 411 7.80 31.92 11.21
N PRO A 412 6.87 31.96 12.19
CA PRO A 412 5.95 30.86 12.43
C PRO A 412 4.98 30.71 11.25
N MET A 413 4.72 29.46 10.87
CA MET A 413 3.76 29.07 9.85
C MET A 413 2.43 28.67 10.48
N GLU A 414 1.33 28.96 9.79
CA GLU A 414 0.02 28.39 10.10
C GLU A 414 0.05 26.87 9.87
N SER A 415 -0.67 26.10 10.70
CA SER A 415 -0.64 24.63 10.67
C SER A 415 -1.13 24.03 9.35
N THR A 416 -2.02 24.73 8.63
CA THR A 416 -2.49 24.35 7.29
C THR A 416 -1.38 24.37 6.24
N MET A 417 -0.33 25.16 6.46
CA MET A 417 0.81 25.30 5.55
C MET A 417 1.91 24.28 5.81
N ARG A 418 1.69 23.27 6.66
CA ARG A 418 2.68 22.20 6.94
C ARG A 418 2.66 21.07 5.90
N ALA A 419 1.55 20.95 5.16
CA ALA A 419 1.34 19.94 4.12
C ALA A 419 1.25 20.60 2.74
N GLN A 420 2.27 21.41 2.40
CA GLN A 420 2.41 22.05 1.10
C GLN A 420 2.80 21.04 0.03
N LEU A 421 2.21 21.21 -1.13
CA LEU A 421 2.42 20.38 -2.32
C LEU A 421 3.55 20.93 -3.20
N HIS A 422 3.74 22.26 -3.19
CA HIS A 422 4.82 22.93 -3.91
C HIS A 422 5.23 24.25 -3.25
N ARG A 423 6.46 24.66 -3.54
CA ARG A 423 7.04 25.93 -3.08
C ARG A 423 8.00 26.47 -4.14
N GLU A 424 7.97 27.78 -4.33
CA GLU A 424 8.86 28.50 -5.25
C GLU A 424 9.31 29.79 -4.59
N ALA A 425 10.63 29.97 -4.51
CA ALA A 425 11.21 31.18 -3.97
C ALA A 425 11.83 32.02 -5.09
N ASP A 426 11.43 33.29 -5.16
CA ASP A 426 11.99 34.27 -6.07
C ASP A 426 12.98 35.17 -5.30
N PRO A 427 14.29 34.97 -5.48
CA PRO A 427 15.30 35.75 -4.79
C PRO A 427 15.35 37.22 -5.25
N VAL A 428 14.89 37.52 -6.47
CA VAL A 428 14.89 38.89 -7.03
C VAL A 428 13.79 39.72 -6.38
N SER A 429 12.57 39.18 -6.32
CA SER A 429 11.45 39.88 -5.65
C SER A 429 11.40 39.66 -4.14
N ARG A 430 12.23 38.75 -3.60
CA ARG A 430 12.22 38.31 -2.19
C ARG A 430 10.85 37.77 -1.76
N GLN A 431 10.23 37.01 -2.63
CA GLN A 431 8.92 36.43 -2.40
C GLN A 431 8.98 34.91 -2.42
N LEU A 432 8.14 34.31 -1.59
CA LEU A 432 7.91 32.89 -1.55
C LEU A 432 6.46 32.61 -1.93
N THR A 433 6.28 31.76 -2.92
CA THR A 433 4.99 31.17 -3.26
C THR A 433 4.88 29.80 -2.61
N LEU A 434 3.81 29.56 -1.84
CA LEU A 434 3.45 28.22 -1.35
C LEU A 434 2.15 27.77 -1.97
N LEU A 435 2.10 26.50 -2.34
CA LEU A 435 0.90 25.83 -2.80
C LEU A 435 0.54 24.68 -1.87
N TRP A 436 -0.69 24.67 -1.37
CA TRP A 436 -1.22 23.62 -0.49
C TRP A 436 -2.68 23.36 -0.78
N THR A 437 -3.19 22.20 -0.37
CA THR A 437 -4.62 21.88 -0.48
C THR A 437 -5.30 21.84 0.87
N THR A 438 -6.56 22.28 0.90
CA THR A 438 -7.48 21.97 1.99
C THR A 438 -8.55 21.00 1.53
N TYR A 439 -8.94 20.10 2.44
CA TYR A 439 -10.02 19.15 2.25
C TYR A 439 -10.97 19.22 3.45
N PRO A 440 -12.11 19.91 3.34
CA PRO A 440 -13.06 20.08 4.43
C PRO A 440 -13.90 18.82 4.71
N GLY A 441 -13.72 17.73 3.96
CA GLY A 441 -14.44 16.46 4.17
C GLY A 441 -15.84 16.41 3.52
N ASP A 442 -16.22 17.42 2.75
CA ASP A 442 -17.45 17.46 1.96
C ASP A 442 -17.27 16.94 0.52
N GLY A 443 -16.10 16.36 0.23
CA GLY A 443 -15.72 15.91 -1.10
C GLY A 443 -15.16 17.01 -2.01
N THR A 444 -15.06 18.26 -1.57
CA THR A 444 -14.40 19.33 -2.33
C THR A 444 -12.94 19.48 -1.91
N SER A 445 -12.09 19.98 -2.81
CA SER A 445 -10.72 20.39 -2.49
C SER A 445 -10.47 21.79 -3.03
N THR A 446 -9.71 22.57 -2.27
CA THR A 446 -9.25 23.89 -2.73
C THR A 446 -7.73 23.87 -2.78
N LEU A 447 -7.17 24.23 -3.93
CA LEU A 447 -5.74 24.48 -4.09
C LEU A 447 -5.51 25.96 -3.78
N HIS A 448 -4.69 26.23 -2.78
CA HIS A 448 -4.35 27.57 -2.37
C HIS A 448 -2.98 27.92 -2.93
N ARG A 449 -2.86 29.11 -3.52
CA ARG A 449 -1.58 29.75 -3.86
C ARG A 449 -1.41 30.96 -2.97
N GLY A 450 -0.55 30.87 -1.98
CA GLY A 450 -0.20 32.01 -1.14
C GLY A 450 1.15 32.58 -1.53
N VAL A 451 1.32 33.88 -1.35
CA VAL A 451 2.59 34.59 -1.57
C VAL A 451 2.97 35.31 -0.29
N TRP A 452 4.21 35.13 0.15
CA TRP A 452 4.80 35.76 1.32
C TRP A 452 6.09 36.48 0.95
N SER A 453 6.47 37.50 1.72
CA SER A 453 7.86 37.97 1.69
C SER A 453 8.75 36.96 2.41
N PHE A 454 10.05 37.01 2.15
CA PHE A 454 11.03 36.25 2.94
C PHE A 454 11.04 36.61 4.43
N ASP A 455 10.43 37.74 4.82
CA ASP A 455 10.24 38.15 6.21
C ASP A 455 8.92 37.62 6.81
N GLY A 456 8.32 36.59 6.18
CA GLY A 456 7.10 35.91 6.64
C GLY A 456 5.81 36.73 6.52
N VAL A 457 5.81 37.88 5.85
CA VAL A 457 4.61 38.71 5.66
C VAL A 457 3.80 38.18 4.50
N LYS A 458 2.54 37.80 4.74
CA LYS A 458 1.62 37.39 3.66
C LYS A 458 1.31 38.56 2.74
N LEU A 459 1.75 38.46 1.49
CA LEU A 459 1.55 39.47 0.45
C LEU A 459 0.25 39.25 -0.32
N GLY A 460 -0.20 38.00 -0.44
CA GLY A 460 -1.45 37.66 -1.11
C GLY A 460 -1.80 36.18 -1.01
N GLN A 461 -3.04 35.84 -1.38
CA GLN A 461 -3.48 34.46 -1.59
C GLN A 461 -4.52 34.44 -2.72
N THR A 462 -4.44 33.40 -3.55
CA THR A 462 -5.43 33.05 -4.56
C THR A 462 -5.89 31.62 -4.28
N ASP A 463 -7.20 31.40 -4.35
CA ASP A 463 -7.80 30.09 -4.09
C ASP A 463 -8.42 29.57 -5.38
N TRP A 464 -8.03 28.35 -5.75
CA TRP A 464 -8.52 27.68 -6.94
C TRP A 464 -9.38 26.49 -6.53
N PRO A 465 -10.71 26.53 -6.79
CA PRO A 465 -11.57 25.40 -6.51
C PRO A 465 -11.16 24.24 -7.43
N MET A 466 -10.87 23.08 -6.84
CA MET A 466 -10.65 21.87 -7.62
C MET A 466 -11.99 21.20 -7.92
N PRO A 467 -12.11 20.46 -9.04
CA PRO A 467 -13.30 19.68 -9.32
C PRO A 467 -13.62 18.72 -8.16
N GLU A 468 -14.91 18.39 -7.99
CA GLU A 468 -15.36 17.54 -6.87
C GLU A 468 -14.52 16.26 -6.80
N ARG A 469 -14.06 15.94 -5.60
CA ARG A 469 -13.32 14.73 -5.21
C ARG A 469 -11.96 14.54 -5.88
N HIS A 470 -11.29 15.62 -6.27
CA HIS A 470 -9.88 15.60 -6.70
C HIS A 470 -8.95 15.94 -5.53
N GLN A 471 -8.16 14.95 -5.09
CA GLN A 471 -7.11 15.14 -4.09
C GLN A 471 -5.79 15.37 -4.82
N VAL A 472 -5.30 16.62 -4.83
CA VAL A 472 -3.98 16.94 -5.36
C VAL A 472 -2.91 16.41 -4.39
N GLU A 473 -1.91 15.73 -4.93
CA GLU A 473 -0.86 15.06 -4.15
C GLU A 473 0.54 15.51 -4.55
N ALA A 474 0.73 16.03 -5.77
CA ALA A 474 1.95 16.69 -6.19
C ALA A 474 1.67 17.72 -7.30
N LEU A 475 2.57 18.70 -7.46
CA LEU A 475 2.57 19.60 -8.60
C LEU A 475 3.97 20.15 -8.90
N TRP A 476 4.13 20.61 -10.14
CA TRP A 476 5.36 21.26 -10.61
C TRP A 476 5.03 22.50 -11.44
N PRO A 477 5.90 23.52 -11.44
CA PRO A 477 5.78 24.65 -12.32
C PRO A 477 5.99 24.21 -13.77
N HIS A 478 5.35 24.92 -14.69
CA HIS A 478 5.45 24.75 -16.13
C HIS A 478 6.06 26.00 -16.77
N ASP A 479 6.78 25.83 -17.87
CA ASP A 479 7.64 26.87 -18.46
C ASP A 479 6.89 28.12 -18.96
N ASP A 480 5.57 28.04 -19.12
CA ASP A 480 4.68 29.13 -19.56
C ASP A 480 4.02 29.89 -18.39
N GLY A 481 4.45 29.62 -17.15
CA GLY A 481 3.99 30.29 -15.93
C GLY A 481 3.02 29.46 -15.09
N GLY A 482 2.30 28.50 -15.67
CA GLY A 482 1.31 27.71 -14.90
C GLY A 482 1.88 26.47 -14.19
N TRP A 483 0.98 25.53 -13.90
CA TRP A 483 1.26 24.33 -13.11
C TRP A 483 0.85 23.05 -13.83
N ILE A 484 1.56 21.96 -13.54
CA ILE A 484 1.09 20.60 -13.75
C ILE A 484 0.72 20.05 -12.38
N ILE A 485 -0.53 19.66 -12.18
CA ILE A 485 -1.01 19.06 -10.93
C ILE A 485 -1.32 17.58 -11.15
N VAL A 486 -1.03 16.75 -10.15
CA VAL A 486 -1.38 15.33 -10.14
C VAL A 486 -1.94 14.89 -8.80
N GLY A 487 -2.69 13.80 -8.83
CA GLY A 487 -3.19 13.17 -7.62
C GLY A 487 -4.21 12.09 -7.91
N ARG A 488 -5.12 11.90 -6.96
CA ARG A 488 -6.20 10.90 -7.07
C ARG A 488 -7.56 11.58 -7.14
N ALA A 489 -8.47 11.03 -7.95
CA ALA A 489 -9.82 11.52 -8.09
C ALA A 489 -10.88 10.41 -7.99
N LEU A 490 -12.01 10.74 -7.39
CA LEU A 490 -13.24 9.94 -7.40
C LEU A 490 -14.16 10.44 -8.52
N LEU A 491 -14.22 9.72 -9.63
CA LEU A 491 -14.94 10.20 -10.81
C LEU A 491 -16.32 9.57 -10.89
N SER A 492 -17.29 10.13 -10.16
CA SER A 492 -18.70 9.71 -10.27
C SER A 492 -19.45 10.35 -11.44
N SER A 493 -18.88 11.38 -12.10
CA SER A 493 -19.61 12.25 -13.03
C SER A 493 -18.84 12.73 -14.28
N LEU A 494 -17.57 12.35 -14.48
CA LEU A 494 -16.86 12.70 -15.72
C LEU A 494 -17.14 11.68 -16.82
N ALA A 495 -17.60 12.18 -17.97
CA ALA A 495 -17.63 11.43 -19.22
C ALA A 495 -16.18 11.17 -19.68
N GLU A 496 -15.84 9.88 -19.80
CA GLU A 496 -14.87 9.24 -20.72
C GLU A 496 -13.81 10.12 -21.39
N THR A 497 -13.07 10.94 -20.65
CA THR A 497 -11.90 11.65 -21.19
C THR A 497 -10.66 10.86 -20.81
N ASN A 498 -10.22 10.09 -21.80
CA ASN A 498 -9.19 9.04 -21.79
C ASN A 498 -9.62 7.70 -21.19
N VAL A 499 -10.01 6.80 -22.10
CA VAL A 499 -10.22 5.37 -21.83
C VAL A 499 -8.84 4.78 -21.52
N SER A 500 -8.46 4.76 -20.25
CA SER A 500 -7.36 3.90 -19.79
C SER A 500 -7.54 2.51 -20.39
N PRO A 501 -6.48 1.83 -20.87
CA PRO A 501 -6.58 0.45 -21.35
C PRO A 501 -7.24 -0.49 -20.32
N CYS A 502 -7.17 -0.12 -19.04
CA CYS A 502 -7.75 -0.85 -17.90
C CYS A 502 -9.25 -0.63 -17.72
N ALA A 503 -9.86 0.32 -18.44
CA ALA A 503 -11.29 0.55 -18.36
C ALA A 503 -12.03 -0.63 -19.01
N ALA A 504 -12.67 -1.45 -18.18
CA ALA A 504 -13.67 -2.40 -18.66
C ALA A 504 -14.86 -1.63 -19.27
N SER A 505 -15.62 -2.27 -20.16
CA SER A 505 -16.85 -1.72 -20.77
C SER A 505 -18.02 -1.54 -19.78
N SER A 506 -17.74 -1.37 -18.49
CA SER A 506 -18.71 -1.02 -17.46
C SER A 506 -18.06 0.02 -16.54
N PRO A 507 -18.57 1.27 -16.49
CA PRO A 507 -18.07 2.28 -15.58
C PRO A 507 -18.35 1.80 -14.16
N ALA A 508 -17.33 1.27 -13.50
CA ALA A 508 -17.42 0.90 -12.11
C ALA A 508 -17.46 2.19 -11.29
N TYR A 509 -18.67 2.67 -11.00
CA TYR A 509 -18.92 3.83 -10.17
C TYR A 509 -18.15 3.71 -8.84
N GLY A 510 -17.34 4.73 -8.49
CA GLY A 510 -16.76 4.88 -7.15
C GLY A 510 -15.33 4.39 -6.94
N TYR A 511 -14.60 4.00 -7.99
CA TYR A 511 -13.17 3.67 -7.87
C TYR A 511 -12.27 4.92 -8.10
N PRO A 512 -11.09 4.99 -7.47
CA PRO A 512 -10.10 6.04 -7.73
C PRO A 512 -9.52 5.96 -9.13
N HIS A 513 -9.19 7.13 -9.64
CA HIS A 513 -8.33 7.32 -10.80
C HIS A 513 -7.10 8.12 -10.36
N PHE A 514 -5.96 7.91 -11.00
CA PHE A 514 -4.96 8.99 -11.05
C PHE A 514 -5.47 10.08 -11.99
N PHE A 515 -5.19 11.33 -11.67
CA PHE A 515 -5.40 12.42 -12.61
C PHE A 515 -4.12 13.23 -12.80
N ILE A 516 -4.05 13.88 -13.96
CA ILE A 516 -3.08 14.91 -14.27
C ILE A 516 -3.80 16.06 -14.95
N ALA A 517 -3.52 17.28 -14.53
CA ALA A 517 -4.11 18.46 -15.13
C ALA A 517 -3.08 19.57 -15.35
N ARG A 518 -3.27 20.34 -16.42
CA ARG A 518 -2.56 21.59 -16.69
C ARG A 518 -3.42 22.74 -16.18
N VAL A 519 -2.85 23.55 -15.29
CA VAL A 519 -3.55 24.66 -14.62
C VAL A 519 -2.83 25.97 -14.89
N GLY A 520 -3.48 26.92 -15.56
CA GLY A 520 -2.94 28.26 -15.80
C GLY A 520 -2.62 29.00 -14.48
N ASP A 521 -1.86 30.09 -14.59
CA ASP A 521 -1.57 30.98 -13.44
C ASP A 521 -2.81 31.61 -12.81
N ASP A 522 -3.89 31.72 -13.59
CA ASP A 522 -5.20 32.17 -13.17
C ASP A 522 -6.04 31.07 -12.50
N GLY A 523 -5.55 29.83 -12.49
CA GLY A 523 -6.26 28.66 -11.99
C GLY A 523 -7.13 27.95 -13.03
N GLU A 524 -7.12 28.39 -14.29
CA GLU A 524 -7.91 27.74 -15.34
C GLU A 524 -7.31 26.36 -15.69
N VAL A 525 -8.13 25.31 -15.64
CA VAL A 525 -7.72 23.97 -16.08
C VAL A 525 -7.80 23.93 -17.61
N THR A 526 -6.65 23.89 -18.28
CA THR A 526 -6.53 23.92 -19.74
C THR A 526 -6.30 22.54 -20.36
N GLY A 527 -6.10 21.52 -19.54
CA GLY A 527 -6.02 20.12 -19.96
C GLY A 527 -6.18 19.21 -18.75
N LEU A 528 -6.89 18.09 -18.91
CA LEU A 528 -7.13 17.12 -17.84
C LEU A 528 -7.11 15.71 -18.43
N SER A 529 -6.52 14.77 -17.71
CA SER A 529 -6.54 13.36 -18.07
C SER A 529 -6.53 12.49 -16.85
N THR A 530 -7.05 11.28 -17.02
CA THR A 530 -7.22 10.34 -15.92
C THR A 530 -6.70 8.97 -16.32
N PHE A 531 -6.16 8.24 -15.36
CA PHE A 531 -5.75 6.85 -15.52
C PHE A 531 -6.51 6.00 -14.51
N TYR A 532 -7.32 5.08 -15.02
CA TYR A 532 -8.06 4.12 -14.21
C TYR A 532 -7.23 2.86 -13.97
N SER A 533 -7.27 2.35 -12.74
CA SER A 533 -6.92 0.97 -12.41
C SER A 533 -7.73 0.49 -11.20
N PRO A 534 -8.30 -0.73 -11.22
CA PRO A 534 -8.98 -1.34 -10.08
C PRO A 534 -8.08 -1.59 -8.86
N ALA A 535 -6.75 -1.53 -9.02
CA ALA A 535 -5.79 -1.75 -7.95
C ALA A 535 -5.42 -0.47 -7.18
N ILE A 536 -5.83 0.71 -7.66
CA ILE A 536 -5.61 1.98 -6.95
C ILE A 536 -6.63 2.06 -5.79
N PRO A 537 -6.22 2.36 -4.56
CA PRO A 537 -7.13 2.67 -3.46
C PRO A 537 -7.35 4.19 -3.29
N LEU A 538 -8.52 4.59 -2.79
CA LEU A 538 -8.75 5.95 -2.31
C LEU A 538 -8.31 6.05 -0.86
N ARG A 539 -7.76 7.20 -0.47
CA ARG A 539 -7.46 7.50 0.93
C ARG A 539 -8.71 7.46 1.82
N ASP A 540 -9.85 7.85 1.25
CA ASP A 540 -11.11 8.08 1.99
C ASP A 540 -12.14 6.95 1.86
N SER A 541 -11.81 5.84 1.18
CA SER A 541 -12.69 4.66 1.25
C SER A 541 -12.47 3.97 2.61
N GLU A 542 -13.15 4.51 3.62
CA GLU A 542 -13.41 3.94 4.94
C GLU A 542 -14.02 2.51 4.87
N TYR A 543 -14.24 1.97 3.66
CA TYR A 543 -14.84 0.67 3.38
C TYR A 543 -14.02 -0.27 2.47
N LEU A 544 -12.87 0.16 1.92
CA LEU A 544 -11.95 -0.77 1.22
C LEU A 544 -10.72 -1.15 2.03
N VAL A 545 -10.60 -0.60 3.24
CA VAL A 545 -10.14 -1.36 4.38
C VAL A 545 -11.31 -2.27 4.80
N ASP A 546 -11.45 -3.46 4.22
CA ASP A 546 -10.97 -4.60 5.01
C ASP A 546 -9.79 -4.15 5.85
N ASN A 547 -10.08 -3.71 7.08
CA ASN A 547 -9.14 -3.17 8.05
C ASN A 547 -7.94 -4.13 8.34
N VAL A 548 -7.91 -5.28 7.68
CA VAL A 548 -7.02 -6.42 7.69
C VAL A 548 -5.52 -6.09 7.57
N PHE A 549 -5.11 -4.91 7.10
CA PHE A 549 -3.71 -4.64 6.74
C PHE A 549 -3.05 -3.40 7.40
N SER A 550 -3.63 -2.82 8.46
CA SER A 550 -3.37 -1.42 8.87
C SER A 550 -1.96 -1.08 9.37
N ASP A 551 -1.15 -2.00 9.88
CA ASP A 551 -0.01 -1.56 10.71
C ASP A 551 1.36 -1.63 10.00
N TYR A 552 1.48 -2.34 8.87
CA TYR A 552 2.70 -2.37 8.03
C TYR A 552 2.48 -2.09 6.53
N VAL A 553 1.24 -2.13 6.04
CA VAL A 553 0.94 -2.16 4.59
C VAL A 553 0.40 -0.85 4.05
N VAL A 554 -0.38 -0.12 4.85
CA VAL A 554 -1.12 1.07 4.37
C VAL A 554 -0.17 2.21 4.01
N SER A 555 1.02 2.28 4.62
CA SER A 555 2.06 3.26 4.26
C SER A 555 2.62 3.05 2.84
N ASN A 556 2.49 1.85 2.27
CA ASN A 556 3.07 1.50 0.96
C ASN A 556 2.11 1.69 -0.22
N LEU A 557 0.79 1.79 0.03
CA LEU A 557 -0.21 1.94 -1.03
C LEU A 557 -0.39 3.40 -1.49
N THR A 558 0.20 4.36 -0.79
CA THR A 558 0.15 5.75 -1.22
C THR A 558 1.05 5.92 -2.43
N PRO A 559 0.52 6.37 -3.59
CA PRO A 559 1.32 6.63 -4.77
C PRO A 559 2.36 7.70 -4.47
N ARG A 560 3.51 7.59 -5.13
CA ARG A 560 4.53 8.63 -5.19
C ARG A 560 4.62 9.14 -6.61
N TYR A 561 5.03 10.39 -6.75
CA TYR A 561 5.11 11.04 -8.04
C TYR A 561 6.48 11.65 -8.23
N PHE A 562 6.94 11.64 -9.48
CA PHE A 562 8.17 12.32 -9.89
C PHE A 562 8.04 12.83 -11.32
N ARG A 563 8.94 13.75 -11.67
CA ARG A 563 9.06 14.34 -13.01
C ARG A 563 10.43 14.00 -13.59
N THR A 564 10.48 13.62 -14.86
CA THR A 564 11.73 13.34 -15.59
C THR A 564 12.37 14.63 -16.11
N PRO A 565 13.64 14.60 -16.56
CA PRO A 565 14.31 15.78 -17.13
C PRO A 565 13.57 16.44 -18.30
N SER A 566 12.93 15.68 -19.19
CA SER A 566 12.11 16.25 -20.27
C SER A 566 10.72 16.71 -19.83
N GLY A 567 10.42 16.60 -18.54
CA GLY A 567 9.15 17.01 -17.96
C GLY A 567 8.04 15.95 -17.95
N GLY A 568 8.34 14.69 -18.27
CA GLY A 568 7.37 13.59 -18.17
C GLY A 568 6.98 13.33 -16.71
N VAL A 569 5.70 13.11 -16.44
CA VAL A 569 5.18 12.92 -15.08
C VAL A 569 4.77 11.48 -14.87
N TYR A 570 5.18 10.91 -13.73
CA TYR A 570 4.95 9.52 -13.42
C TYR A 570 4.38 9.36 -12.02
N ALA A 571 3.46 8.41 -11.88
CA ALA A 571 2.98 7.90 -10.60
C ALA A 571 3.50 6.48 -10.42
N TYR A 572 4.04 6.16 -9.25
CA TYR A 572 4.50 4.81 -8.95
C TYR A 572 4.12 4.41 -7.52
N GLY A 573 4.11 3.11 -7.27
CA GLY A 573 3.81 2.55 -5.97
C GLY A 573 3.70 1.05 -6.04
N VAL A 574 3.20 0.43 -4.98
CA VAL A 574 2.94 -1.00 -4.99
C VAL A 574 1.47 -1.33 -5.15
N TYR A 575 1.17 -2.45 -5.79
CA TYR A 575 -0.17 -3.01 -5.88
C TYR A 575 -0.19 -4.46 -5.39
N ASN A 576 -1.32 -4.86 -4.79
CA ASN A 576 -1.50 -6.21 -4.29
C ASN A 576 -1.69 -7.18 -5.47
N ARG A 577 -0.78 -8.15 -5.64
CA ARG A 577 -0.79 -9.11 -6.75
C ARG A 577 -1.84 -10.22 -6.63
N SER A 578 -2.55 -10.30 -5.51
CA SER A 578 -3.78 -11.11 -5.42
C SER A 578 -4.95 -10.50 -6.20
N ARG A 579 -4.80 -9.25 -6.68
CA ARG A 579 -5.74 -8.58 -7.57
C ARG A 579 -5.01 -8.20 -8.86
N PHE A 580 -5.76 -8.17 -9.96
CA PHE A 580 -5.24 -7.64 -11.22
C PHE A 580 -5.08 -6.13 -11.14
N PHE A 581 -4.05 -5.59 -11.81
CA PHE A 581 -3.86 -4.15 -11.90
C PHE A 581 -4.76 -3.50 -12.95
N CYS A 582 -4.99 -4.18 -14.08
CA CYS A 582 -5.64 -3.62 -15.26
C CYS A 582 -6.70 -4.56 -15.84
N SER A 583 -6.41 -5.85 -15.90
CA SER A 583 -7.15 -6.85 -16.65
C SER A 583 -7.39 -8.11 -15.81
N PRO A 584 -8.64 -8.63 -15.73
CA PRO A 584 -8.92 -9.91 -15.07
C PRO A 584 -8.18 -11.11 -15.67
N GLN A 585 -7.55 -10.95 -16.85
CA GLN A 585 -6.72 -11.96 -17.49
C GLN A 585 -5.28 -11.99 -16.94
N GLU A 586 -4.84 -10.97 -16.18
CA GLU A 586 -3.58 -11.05 -15.45
C GLU A 586 -3.61 -12.23 -14.47
N PRO A 587 -2.56 -13.06 -14.39
CA PRO A 587 -2.50 -14.16 -13.43
C PRO A 587 -2.62 -13.61 -12.01
N PRO A 588 -3.75 -13.79 -11.31
CA PRO A 588 -3.80 -13.46 -9.91
C PRO A 588 -2.86 -14.43 -9.21
N THR A 589 -1.96 -13.90 -8.40
CA THR A 589 -1.10 -14.78 -7.62
C THR A 589 -1.99 -15.40 -6.53
N THR A 590 -2.01 -16.74 -6.38
CA THR A 590 -2.96 -17.45 -5.50
C THR A 590 -2.77 -17.03 -4.03
N LYS A 591 -3.87 -16.72 -3.33
CA LYS A 591 -3.85 -16.23 -1.94
C LYS A 591 -3.20 -17.22 -0.96
N ASP A 592 -3.30 -18.51 -1.25
CA ASP A 592 -2.90 -19.59 -0.34
C ASP A 592 -1.39 -19.87 -0.33
N ASP A 593 -0.66 -19.40 -1.34
CA ASP A 593 0.81 -19.60 -1.48
C ASP A 593 1.63 -18.33 -1.26
N LEU A 594 0.97 -17.23 -0.88
CA LEU A 594 1.61 -15.93 -0.79
C LEU A 594 1.70 -15.39 0.64
N PRO A 595 2.81 -14.72 0.96
CA PRO A 595 2.82 -13.79 2.08
C PRO A 595 1.70 -12.74 1.92
N VAL A 596 1.15 -12.22 3.03
CA VAL A 596 0.27 -11.02 3.15
C VAL A 596 0.71 -9.86 2.25
N HIS A 597 1.99 -9.85 1.86
CA HIS A 597 2.69 -8.76 1.20
C HIS A 597 3.17 -9.05 -0.22
N ALA A 598 2.50 -9.91 -1.00
CA ALA A 598 2.79 -10.11 -2.42
C ALA A 598 2.49 -8.86 -3.26
N PHE A 599 3.39 -7.88 -3.17
CA PHE A 599 3.29 -6.57 -3.80
C PHE A 599 4.16 -6.51 -5.05
N GLY A 600 3.55 -6.12 -6.16
CA GLY A 600 4.25 -5.76 -7.40
C GLY A 600 4.46 -4.25 -7.46
N LEU A 601 5.45 -3.79 -8.23
CA LEU A 601 5.64 -2.37 -8.53
C LEU A 601 4.79 -2.00 -9.75
N TYR A 602 4.05 -0.89 -9.67
CA TYR A 602 3.49 -0.23 -10.84
C TYR A 602 4.21 1.09 -11.10
N LEU A 603 4.29 1.45 -12.38
CA LEU A 603 4.76 2.76 -12.85
C LEU A 603 3.81 3.24 -13.94
N VAL A 604 3.07 4.31 -13.70
CA VAL A 604 2.09 4.91 -14.62
C VAL A 604 2.67 6.21 -15.15
N ARG A 605 2.70 6.36 -16.48
CA ARG A 605 3.02 7.61 -17.15
C ARG A 605 1.74 8.44 -17.25
N LEU A 606 1.76 9.64 -16.66
CA LEU A 606 0.64 10.57 -16.70
C LEU A 606 0.89 11.61 -17.79
N VAL A 607 -0.03 11.69 -18.75
CA VAL A 607 0.06 12.60 -19.89
C VAL A 607 -1.09 13.60 -19.81
N VAL A 608 -0.77 14.89 -19.91
CA VAL A 608 -1.78 15.96 -19.99
C VAL A 608 -2.54 15.78 -21.31
N GLY A 609 -3.85 15.57 -21.21
CA GLY A 609 -4.75 15.52 -22.35
C GLY A 609 -5.13 16.90 -22.89
N PRO A 610 -5.73 16.95 -24.09
CA PRO A 610 -6.19 18.17 -24.73
C PRO A 610 -7.34 18.87 -23.98
#